data_AF-A0A6I3SNA3-F1
#
_entry.id   AF-A0A6I3SNA3-F1
#
_cell.length_a   1.000
_cell.length_b   1.000
_cell.length_c   1.000
_cell.angle_alpha   90.00
_cell.angle_beta   90.00
_cell.angle_gamma   90.00
#
_symmetry.space_group_name_H-M   'P 1'
#
loop_
_entity.id
_entity.type
_entity.pdbx_description
1 polymer ?
#
loop_
_entity_poly.entity_id
_entity_poly.type
_entity_poly.pdbx_seq_one_letter_code
_entity_poly.pdbx_strand_id
1 'polypeptide(L)'
;MTDEIHKLYTTEIREKKAAATGVHHKKGRRGLVGAMITPADLAGKEYKSPGTLQEFHVDDLVSRLESSPILKTLILDRMDDQYRQYRQATEQTLDLLTDILAESLKRFEKEAESLRQRIACLENSQRTDSLSLNKPPYPVPLNWNPNKRIRWGSTPEEIKAAVFRQLQRLQANGNPICVETIKSEVPGMLRWLYGEKAVFNGLKGLQQEYRRQMERYSSADDYDQVEMQ
;
A
#
# COMPACT_ATOMS: atom_id res chain seq x y z
N MET A 1 -29.47 26.12 7.00
CA MET A 1 -28.07 26.31 6.53
C MET A 1 -27.92 27.45 5.54
N THR A 2 -28.58 27.48 4.37
CA THR A 2 -28.40 28.58 3.38
C THR A 2 -28.90 29.94 3.87
N ASP A 3 -30.02 29.95 4.59
CA ASP A 3 -30.65 31.20 5.06
C ASP A 3 -29.93 31.82 6.27
N GLU A 4 -29.23 31.00 7.05
CA GLU A 4 -28.40 31.45 8.17
C GLU A 4 -27.14 32.14 7.68
N ILE A 5 -26.53 31.61 6.61
CA ILE A 5 -25.38 32.22 5.93
C ILE A 5 -25.77 33.57 5.33
N HIS A 6 -26.94 33.65 4.69
CA HIS A 6 -27.40 34.91 4.11
C HIS A 6 -27.69 35.96 5.19
N LYS A 7 -28.25 35.57 6.34
CA LYS A 7 -28.44 36.47 7.49
C LYS A 7 -27.11 37.00 8.03
N LEU A 8 -26.12 36.12 8.23
CA LEU A 8 -24.77 36.49 8.66
C LEU A 8 -24.09 37.51 7.73
N TYR A 9 -24.19 37.30 6.42
CA TYR A 9 -23.65 38.25 5.45
C TYR A 9 -24.33 39.62 5.52
N THR A 10 -25.66 39.64 5.68
CA THR A 10 -26.40 40.91 5.75
C THR A 10 -26.11 41.68 7.04
N THR A 11 -25.88 40.99 8.16
CA THR A 11 -25.50 41.63 9.43
C THR A 11 -24.09 42.20 9.36
N GLU A 12 -23.14 41.46 8.79
CA GLU A 12 -21.75 41.92 8.63
C GLU A 12 -21.66 43.16 7.72
N ILE A 13 -22.44 43.20 6.63
CA ILE A 13 -22.51 44.37 5.75
C ILE A 13 -23.08 45.58 6.48
N ARG A 14 -24.10 45.39 7.33
CA ARG A 14 -24.68 46.48 8.14
C ARG A 14 -23.68 47.01 9.17
N GLU A 15 -22.97 46.13 9.86
CA GLU A 15 -21.95 46.52 10.86
C GLU A 15 -20.79 47.26 10.21
N LYS A 16 -20.31 46.80 9.05
CA LYS A 16 -19.25 47.51 8.29
C LYS A 16 -19.70 48.89 7.82
N LYS A 17 -20.96 49.04 7.41
CA LYS A 17 -21.52 50.36 7.07
C LYS A 17 -21.63 51.26 8.31
N ALA A 18 -22.08 50.73 9.44
CA ALA A 18 -22.17 51.48 10.70
C ALA A 18 -20.77 51.93 11.18
N ALA A 19 -19.77 51.06 11.10
CA ALA A 19 -18.38 51.36 11.43
C ALA A 19 -17.76 52.41 10.49
N ALA A 20 -18.10 52.35 9.19
CA ALA A 20 -17.62 53.32 8.20
C ALA A 20 -18.27 54.71 8.35
N THR A 21 -19.49 54.81 8.88
CA THR A 21 -20.19 56.09 9.07
C THR A 21 -19.69 56.92 10.27
N GLY A 22 -18.80 56.37 11.11
CA GLY A 22 -18.33 57.03 12.34
C GLY A 22 -17.14 58.00 12.20
N VAL A 23 -16.52 58.13 11.02
CA VAL A 23 -15.28 58.91 10.86
C VAL A 23 -15.46 60.03 9.83
N HIS A 24 -16.50 60.85 10.00
CA HIS A 24 -16.59 62.13 9.32
C HIS A 24 -16.32 63.28 10.30
N HIS A 25 -15.25 64.02 10.01
CA HIS A 25 -14.94 65.39 10.46
C HIS A 25 -14.03 65.61 11.69
N LYS A 26 -12.88 64.94 11.79
CA LYS A 26 -11.73 65.53 12.51
C LYS A 26 -10.64 65.96 11.53
N LYS A 27 -10.68 67.23 11.10
CA LYS A 27 -9.59 67.89 10.37
C LYS A 27 -8.37 67.97 11.28
N GLY A 28 -7.27 67.32 10.90
CA GLY A 28 -5.97 67.52 11.54
C GLY A 28 -5.46 68.95 11.33
N ARG A 29 -4.73 69.48 12.33
CA ARG A 29 -4.25 70.88 12.43
C ARG A 29 -3.34 71.36 11.28
N ARG A 30 -2.98 70.50 10.33
CA ARG A 30 -2.11 70.78 9.17
C ARG A 30 -2.80 70.61 7.81
N GLY A 31 -4.10 70.33 7.76
CA GLY A 31 -4.84 70.19 6.48
C GLY A 31 -4.45 68.99 5.62
N LEU A 32 -3.50 68.16 6.05
CA LEU A 32 -3.15 66.91 5.40
C LEU A 32 -4.15 65.84 5.81
N VAL A 33 -5.12 65.61 4.95
CA VAL A 33 -5.98 64.42 4.99
C VAL A 33 -5.14 63.28 4.42
N GLY A 34 -4.86 62.25 5.22
CA GLY A 34 -4.30 61.02 4.69
C GLY A 34 -5.26 60.46 3.66
N ALA A 35 -4.90 60.50 2.37
CA ALA A 35 -5.69 59.91 1.32
C ALA A 35 -5.67 58.39 1.51
N MET A 36 -6.86 57.82 1.71
CA MET A 36 -7.02 56.37 1.74
C MET A 36 -6.77 55.87 0.31
N ILE A 37 -5.68 55.13 0.12
CA ILE A 37 -5.37 54.49 -1.16
C ILE A 37 -6.37 53.35 -1.33
N THR A 38 -7.28 53.50 -2.28
CA THR A 38 -8.28 52.50 -2.64
C THR A 38 -7.71 51.51 -3.65
N PRO A 39 -8.28 50.30 -3.79
CA PRO A 39 -7.89 49.36 -4.85
C PRO A 39 -7.95 49.96 -6.27
N ALA A 40 -8.78 50.99 -6.49
CA ALA A 40 -8.83 51.76 -7.73
C ALA A 40 -7.59 52.64 -7.94
N ASP A 41 -6.94 53.12 -6.88
CA ASP A 41 -5.68 53.87 -6.95
C ASP A 41 -4.48 52.95 -7.24
N LEU A 42 -4.65 51.64 -7.02
CA LEU A 42 -3.71 50.59 -7.42
C LEU A 42 -3.93 50.08 -8.86
N ALA A 43 -4.96 50.58 -9.57
CA ALA A 43 -5.37 50.14 -10.90
C ALA A 43 -4.42 50.52 -12.06
N GLY A 44 -3.16 50.82 -11.75
CA GLY A 44 -2.06 50.89 -12.73
C GLY A 44 -1.03 49.76 -12.58
N LYS A 45 -1.10 48.97 -11.49
CA LYS A 45 -0.26 47.80 -11.23
C LYS A 45 -1.16 46.56 -11.18
N GLU A 46 -1.89 46.35 -12.27
CA GLU A 46 -2.83 45.24 -12.38
C GLU A 46 -2.09 43.91 -12.51
N TYR A 47 -2.46 42.96 -11.64
CA TYR A 47 -2.28 41.53 -11.88
C TYR A 47 -3.08 41.16 -13.14
N LYS A 48 -2.41 41.03 -14.29
CA LYS A 48 -3.08 40.94 -15.60
C LYS A 48 -3.84 39.63 -15.84
N SER A 49 -3.55 38.53 -15.13
CA SER A 49 -4.36 37.31 -15.19
C SER A 49 -3.97 36.28 -14.13
N PRO A 50 -4.87 35.36 -13.72
CA PRO A 50 -4.49 34.14 -13.03
C PRO A 50 -3.87 33.18 -14.06
N GLY A 51 -2.55 33.20 -14.19
CA GLY A 51 -1.82 32.31 -15.11
C GLY A 51 -0.57 32.94 -15.74
N THR A 52 -0.49 34.27 -15.85
CA THR A 52 0.76 34.95 -16.23
C THR A 52 1.55 35.31 -14.97
N LEU A 53 2.38 34.38 -14.50
CA LEU A 53 3.53 34.74 -13.66
C LEU A 53 4.36 35.74 -14.48
N GLN A 54 4.37 36.99 -14.05
CA GLN A 54 5.32 37.98 -14.56
C GLN A 54 6.71 37.34 -14.42
N GLU A 55 7.44 37.19 -15.52
CA GLU A 55 8.77 36.59 -15.50
C GLU A 55 9.59 37.31 -14.42
N PHE A 56 9.81 36.59 -13.32
CA PHE A 56 10.52 37.13 -12.16
C PHE A 56 11.99 37.12 -12.55
N HIS A 57 12.44 38.22 -13.16
CA HIS A 57 13.85 38.36 -13.50
C HIS A 57 14.64 38.49 -12.20
N VAL A 58 15.62 37.60 -12.04
CA VAL A 58 16.52 37.57 -10.89
C VAL A 58 17.22 38.92 -10.72
N ASP A 59 17.50 39.61 -11.82
CA ASP A 59 18.13 40.94 -11.82
C ASP A 59 17.27 42.02 -11.13
N ASP A 60 15.95 41.93 -11.25
CA ASP A 60 15.00 42.87 -10.65
C ASP A 60 14.88 42.63 -9.13
N LEU A 61 15.00 41.36 -8.71
CA LEU A 61 15.11 40.96 -7.31
C LEU A 61 16.45 41.42 -6.71
N VAL A 62 17.55 41.21 -7.42
CA VAL A 62 18.90 41.62 -7.00
C VAL A 62 18.96 43.14 -6.84
N SER A 63 18.44 43.90 -7.81
CA SER A 63 18.36 45.37 -7.72
C SER A 63 17.55 45.84 -6.51
N ARG A 64 16.44 45.17 -6.18
CA ARG A 64 15.65 45.46 -4.97
C ARG A 64 16.37 45.07 -3.69
N LEU A 65 17.08 43.94 -3.68
CA LEU A 65 17.90 43.48 -2.56
C LEU A 65 19.09 44.41 -2.29
N GLU A 66 19.70 44.97 -3.34
CA GLU A 66 20.76 45.97 -3.21
C GLU A 66 20.21 47.29 -2.67
N SER A 67 19.01 47.68 -3.10
CA SER A 67 18.34 48.89 -2.60
C SER A 67 17.88 48.80 -1.15
N SER A 68 17.72 47.58 -0.60
CA SER A 68 17.21 47.34 0.75
C SER A 68 18.02 46.27 1.50
N PRO A 69 19.01 46.66 2.33
CA PRO A 69 19.83 45.69 3.06
C PRO A 69 19.03 44.89 4.09
N ILE A 70 17.96 45.47 4.65
CA ILE A 70 17.07 44.81 5.62
C ILE A 70 16.30 43.66 4.96
N LEU A 71 15.82 43.85 3.73
CA LEU A 71 15.13 42.79 2.99
C LEU A 71 16.08 41.62 2.74
N LYS A 72 17.33 41.92 2.38
CA LYS A 72 18.38 40.92 2.16
C LYS A 72 18.65 40.09 3.41
N THR A 73 18.84 40.71 4.58
CA THR A 73 19.10 39.97 5.82
C THR A 73 17.91 39.10 6.21
N LEU A 74 16.68 39.62 6.11
CA LEU A 74 15.47 38.84 6.42
C LEU A 74 15.30 37.63 5.50
N ILE A 75 15.62 37.77 4.21
CA ILE A 75 15.55 36.66 3.25
C ILE A 75 16.63 35.62 3.57
N LEU A 76 17.86 36.05 3.88
CA LEU A 76 18.94 35.13 4.26
C LEU A 76 18.60 34.38 5.55
N ASP A 77 18.15 35.08 6.60
CA ASP A 77 17.74 34.48 7.87
C ASP A 77 16.61 33.46 7.66
N ARG A 78 15.60 33.83 6.86
CA ARG A 78 14.49 32.92 6.53
C ARG A 78 14.96 31.69 5.76
N MET A 79 15.89 31.86 4.81
CA MET A 79 16.47 30.74 4.07
C MET A 79 17.24 29.82 5.00
N ASP A 80 18.06 30.36 5.90
CA ASP A 80 18.80 29.59 6.89
C ASP A 80 17.87 28.80 7.82
N ASP A 81 16.78 29.42 8.28
CA ASP A 81 15.76 28.75 9.08
C ASP A 81 15.08 27.62 8.32
N GLN A 82 14.75 27.83 7.04
CA GLN A 82 14.18 26.77 6.19
C GLN A 82 15.16 25.62 5.98
N TYR A 83 16.45 25.90 5.77
CA TYR A 83 17.47 24.86 5.66
C TYR A 83 17.64 24.08 6.95
N ARG A 84 17.63 24.74 8.11
CA ARG A 84 17.69 24.07 9.42
C ARG A 84 16.48 23.17 9.65
N GLN A 85 15.28 23.66 9.35
CA GLN A 85 14.05 22.88 9.48
C GLN A 85 14.05 21.67 8.54
N TYR A 86 14.43 21.86 7.28
CA TYR A 86 14.53 20.76 6.32
C TYR A 86 15.53 19.71 6.79
N ARG A 87 16.72 20.13 7.21
CA ARG A 87 17.74 19.23 7.74
C ARG A 87 17.24 18.44 8.95
N GLN A 88 16.65 19.12 9.93
CA GLN A 88 16.11 18.47 11.12
C GLN A 88 15.00 17.47 10.79
N ALA A 89 14.10 17.82 9.87
CA ALA A 89 13.05 16.91 9.43
C ALA A 89 13.66 15.68 8.73
N THR A 90 14.67 15.88 7.87
CA THR A 90 15.35 14.75 7.21
C THR A 90 16.07 13.84 8.21
N GLU A 91 16.78 14.40 9.19
CA GLU A 91 17.45 13.62 10.25
C GLU A 91 16.43 12.80 11.04
N GLN A 92 15.33 13.42 11.47
CA GLN A 92 14.24 12.71 12.18
C GLN A 92 13.62 11.59 11.34
N THR A 93 13.39 11.83 10.04
CA THR A 93 12.84 10.77 9.18
C THR A 93 13.81 9.61 9.01
N LEU A 94 15.12 9.88 8.92
CA LEU A 94 16.13 8.85 8.82
C LEU A 94 16.25 8.06 10.12
N ASP A 95 16.19 8.71 11.26
CA ASP A 95 16.19 8.05 12.57
C ASP A 95 14.99 7.10 12.70
N LEU A 96 13.78 7.58 12.38
CA LEU A 96 12.57 6.76 12.39
C LEU A 96 12.65 5.57 11.43
N LEU A 97 13.16 5.78 10.22
CA LEU A 97 13.36 4.69 9.26
C LEU A 97 14.36 3.67 9.78
N THR A 98 15.44 4.12 10.42
CA THR A 98 16.46 3.26 11.01
C THR A 98 15.87 2.42 12.13
N ASP A 99 15.06 3.01 13.01
CA ASP A 99 14.38 2.31 14.10
C ASP A 99 13.40 1.25 13.57
N ILE A 100 12.58 1.60 12.57
CA ILE A 100 11.64 0.67 11.94
C ILE A 100 12.39 -0.49 11.27
N LEU A 101 13.46 -0.19 10.54
CA LEU A 101 14.26 -1.22 9.88
C LEU A 101 14.94 -2.13 10.91
N ALA A 102 15.51 -1.58 11.98
CA ALA A 102 16.10 -2.36 13.06
C ALA A 102 15.08 -3.28 13.74
N GLU A 103 13.88 -2.77 14.04
CA GLU A 103 12.78 -3.54 14.61
C GLU A 103 12.33 -4.66 13.66
N SER A 104 12.21 -4.36 12.36
CA SER A 104 11.80 -5.33 11.35
C SER A 104 12.84 -6.45 11.17
N LEU A 105 14.13 -6.11 11.13
CA LEU A 105 15.21 -7.09 11.01
C LEU A 105 15.25 -8.02 12.23
N LYS A 106 15.03 -7.50 13.43
CA LYS A 106 14.91 -8.33 14.65
C LYS A 106 13.74 -9.30 14.58
N ARG A 107 12.60 -8.91 13.96
CA ARG A 107 11.46 -9.82 13.76
C ARG A 107 11.79 -10.92 12.76
N PHE A 108 12.41 -10.57 11.63
CA PHE A 108 12.85 -11.54 10.65
C PHE A 108 13.89 -12.51 11.20
N GLU A 109 14.81 -12.05 12.03
CA GLU A 109 15.79 -12.90 12.70
C GLU A 109 15.11 -13.94 13.59
N LYS A 110 14.14 -13.53 14.42
CA LYS A 110 13.34 -14.45 15.26
C LYS A 110 12.56 -15.47 14.43
N GLU A 111 11.94 -15.04 13.33
CA GLU A 111 11.22 -15.95 12.43
C GLU A 111 12.17 -16.94 11.76
N ALA A 112 13.35 -16.49 11.32
CA ALA A 112 14.37 -17.34 10.73
C ALA A 112 14.91 -18.37 11.73
N GLU A 113 15.13 -17.96 12.98
CA GLU A 113 15.51 -18.87 14.06
C GLU A 113 14.41 -19.91 14.35
N SER A 114 13.15 -19.47 14.42
CA SER A 114 12.01 -20.37 14.61
C SER A 114 11.91 -21.41 13.48
N LEU A 115 12.07 -20.98 12.23
CA LEU A 115 12.08 -21.88 11.08
C LEU A 115 13.28 -22.85 11.13
N ARG A 116 14.47 -22.38 11.50
CA ARG A 116 15.66 -23.24 11.70
C ARG A 116 15.42 -24.29 12.78
N GLN A 117 14.83 -23.90 13.91
CA GLN A 117 14.48 -24.84 14.97
C GLN A 117 13.45 -25.86 14.50
N ARG A 118 12.43 -25.43 13.76
CA ARG A 118 11.42 -26.33 13.20
C ARG A 118 12.00 -27.32 12.20
N ILE A 119 12.92 -26.87 11.34
CA ILE A 119 13.66 -27.75 10.43
C ILE A 119 14.50 -28.74 11.24
N ALA A 120 15.24 -28.30 12.25
CA ALA A 120 16.04 -29.20 13.10
C ALA A 120 15.18 -30.25 13.83
N CYS A 121 13.99 -29.87 14.32
CA CYS A 121 13.03 -30.80 14.89
C CYS A 121 12.55 -31.82 13.85
N LEU A 122 12.17 -31.38 12.66
CA LEU A 122 11.73 -32.27 11.57
C LEU A 122 12.86 -33.22 11.12
N GLU A 123 14.10 -32.74 11.03
CA GLU A 123 15.26 -33.57 10.70
C GLU A 123 15.52 -34.63 11.79
N ASN A 124 15.39 -34.27 13.06
CA ASN A 124 15.54 -35.21 14.17
C ASN A 124 14.40 -36.22 14.21
N SER A 125 13.15 -35.81 13.96
CA SER A 125 12.00 -36.71 13.83
C SER A 125 12.17 -37.69 12.66
N GLN A 126 12.64 -37.22 11.49
CA GLN A 126 12.94 -38.11 10.36
C GLN A 126 14.09 -39.09 10.66
N ARG A 127 15.09 -38.68 11.45
CA ARG A 127 16.16 -39.57 11.90
C ARG A 127 15.63 -40.63 12.87
N THR A 128 14.69 -40.30 13.75
CA THR A 128 14.06 -41.29 14.64
C THR A 128 13.11 -42.23 13.89
N ASP A 129 12.40 -41.75 12.87
CA ASP A 129 11.54 -42.56 12.02
C ASP A 129 12.33 -43.54 11.13
N SER A 130 13.61 -43.27 10.87
CA SER A 130 14.47 -44.15 10.07
C SER A 130 14.86 -45.47 10.78
N LEU A 131 14.64 -45.56 12.10
CA LEU A 131 14.75 -46.80 12.88
C LEU A 131 13.40 -47.57 12.99
N SER A 132 12.29 -46.94 12.56
CA SER A 132 10.97 -47.54 12.46
C SER A 132 10.71 -48.01 11.03
N LEU A 133 11.32 -49.14 10.67
CA LEU A 133 11.01 -49.86 9.45
C LEU A 133 9.54 -50.36 9.53
N ASN A 134 8.61 -49.67 8.85
CA ASN A 134 7.44 -50.22 8.11
C ASN A 134 6.26 -49.22 7.96
N LYS A 135 6.37 -48.24 7.04
CA LYS A 135 5.34 -47.84 6.05
C LYS A 135 5.69 -46.48 5.41
N PRO A 136 5.52 -46.30 4.10
CA PRO A 136 5.49 -44.98 3.49
C PRO A 136 4.05 -44.41 3.44
N PRO A 137 3.82 -43.13 3.78
CA PRO A 137 2.65 -42.38 3.30
C PRO A 137 3.01 -41.31 2.26
N TYR A 138 4.20 -41.37 1.64
CA TYR A 138 4.58 -40.45 0.57
C TYR A 138 4.57 -41.17 -0.78
N PRO A 139 3.82 -40.67 -1.79
CA PRO A 139 3.96 -41.19 -3.13
C PRO A 139 5.32 -40.73 -3.66
N VAL A 140 6.19 -41.70 -3.88
CA VAL A 140 7.43 -41.60 -4.67
C VAL A 140 7.22 -40.64 -5.85
N PRO A 141 8.15 -39.71 -6.14
CA PRO A 141 8.02 -38.85 -7.32
C PRO A 141 7.89 -39.73 -8.56
N LEU A 142 6.67 -39.80 -9.10
CA LEU A 142 6.40 -40.56 -10.31
C LEU A 142 7.18 -39.89 -11.45
N ASN A 143 8.22 -40.56 -11.94
CA ASN A 143 8.82 -40.27 -13.22
C ASN A 143 7.72 -40.38 -14.30
N TRP A 144 7.16 -39.22 -14.67
CA TRP A 144 6.04 -39.12 -15.59
C TRP A 144 6.52 -38.96 -17.00
N ASN A 145 6.15 -39.91 -17.85
CA ASN A 145 6.36 -39.84 -19.28
C ASN A 145 5.18 -39.05 -19.91
N PRO A 146 5.41 -37.92 -20.60
CA PRO A 146 4.36 -37.05 -21.16
C PRO A 146 3.38 -37.77 -22.11
N ASN A 147 3.74 -38.96 -22.61
CA ASN A 147 2.88 -39.79 -23.46
C ASN A 147 1.91 -40.72 -22.72
N LYS A 148 1.89 -40.75 -21.39
CA LYS A 148 0.91 -41.59 -20.65
C LYS A 148 -0.42 -40.84 -20.52
N ARG A 149 -1.51 -41.44 -21.03
CA ARG A 149 -2.86 -40.90 -20.89
C ARG A 149 -3.30 -40.91 -19.42
N ILE A 150 -3.72 -39.76 -18.89
CA ILE A 150 -4.25 -39.63 -17.53
C ILE A 150 -5.58 -40.39 -17.43
N ARG A 151 -5.70 -41.29 -16.43
CA ARG A 151 -6.94 -41.98 -16.08
C ARG A 151 -7.67 -41.15 -15.04
N TRP A 152 -8.79 -40.53 -15.43
CA TRP A 152 -9.53 -39.61 -14.58
C TRP A 152 -10.49 -40.28 -13.58
N GLY A 153 -10.83 -41.56 -13.77
CA GLY A 153 -11.85 -42.24 -12.96
C GLY A 153 -13.25 -42.07 -13.52
N SER A 154 -14.21 -42.78 -12.91
CA SER A 154 -15.62 -42.80 -13.36
C SER A 154 -16.58 -42.19 -12.34
N THR A 155 -16.15 -42.07 -11.08
CA THR A 155 -16.92 -41.43 -10.00
C THR A 155 -16.42 -40.01 -9.75
N PRO A 156 -17.27 -39.09 -9.25
CA PRO A 156 -16.86 -37.72 -8.97
C PRO A 156 -15.71 -37.66 -7.96
N GLU A 157 -15.68 -38.53 -6.96
CA GLU A 157 -14.62 -38.57 -5.94
C GLU A 157 -13.28 -39.03 -6.50
N GLU A 158 -13.27 -40.04 -7.37
CA GLU A 158 -12.05 -40.47 -8.10
C GLU A 158 -11.51 -39.35 -8.98
N ILE A 159 -12.39 -38.62 -9.67
CA ILE A 159 -12.02 -37.48 -10.50
C ILE A 159 -11.41 -36.38 -9.64
N LYS A 160 -12.00 -36.07 -8.47
CA LYS A 160 -11.41 -35.09 -7.54
C LYS A 160 -10.02 -35.51 -7.10
N ALA A 161 -9.84 -36.77 -6.70
CA ALA A 161 -8.54 -37.30 -6.29
C ALA A 161 -7.50 -37.23 -7.43
N ALA A 162 -7.88 -37.57 -8.67
CA ALA A 162 -7.00 -37.49 -9.84
C ALA A 162 -6.60 -36.04 -10.18
N VAL A 163 -7.55 -35.10 -10.09
CA VAL A 163 -7.29 -33.67 -10.28
C VAL A 163 -6.36 -33.12 -9.20
N PHE A 164 -6.57 -33.48 -7.93
CA PHE A 164 -5.72 -33.02 -6.84
C PHE A 164 -4.29 -33.55 -6.92
N ARG A 165 -4.09 -34.82 -7.32
CA ARG A 165 -2.73 -35.35 -7.59
C ARG A 165 -2.00 -34.52 -8.65
N GLN A 166 -2.73 -34.07 -9.66
CA GLN A 166 -2.13 -33.29 -10.74
C GLN A 166 -1.85 -31.83 -10.31
N LEU A 167 -2.67 -31.25 -9.43
CA LEU A 167 -2.39 -29.94 -8.82
C LEU A 167 -1.17 -29.98 -7.89
N GLN A 168 -1.04 -31.02 -7.07
CA GLN A 168 0.14 -31.24 -6.23
C GLN A 168 1.41 -31.30 -7.07
N ARG A 169 1.35 -31.92 -8.25
CA ARG A 169 2.46 -31.93 -9.21
C ARG A 169 2.78 -30.54 -9.74
N LEU A 170 1.78 -29.75 -10.14
CA LEU A 170 2.02 -28.39 -10.62
C LEU A 170 2.68 -27.53 -9.54
N GLN A 171 2.26 -27.70 -8.29
CA GLN A 171 2.82 -27.02 -7.14
C GLN A 171 4.26 -27.47 -6.83
N ALA A 172 4.54 -28.77 -6.91
CA ALA A 172 5.90 -29.31 -6.74
C ALA A 172 6.88 -28.80 -7.80
N ASN A 173 6.39 -28.53 -9.01
CA ASN A 173 7.17 -27.93 -10.09
C ASN A 173 7.27 -26.39 -9.99
N GLY A 174 6.68 -25.77 -8.97
CA GLY A 174 6.67 -24.31 -8.78
C GLY A 174 5.75 -23.54 -9.73
N ASN A 175 4.87 -24.24 -10.45
CA ASN A 175 3.97 -23.61 -11.42
C ASN A 175 2.70 -23.07 -10.74
N PRO A 176 2.27 -21.83 -11.04
CA PRO A 176 1.07 -21.26 -10.46
C PRO A 176 -0.18 -21.99 -10.97
N ILE A 177 -1.15 -22.23 -10.07
CA ILE A 177 -2.43 -22.88 -10.38
C ILE A 177 -3.35 -21.86 -11.08
N CYS A 178 -3.10 -21.66 -12.37
CA CYS A 178 -3.83 -20.75 -13.27
C CYS A 178 -4.40 -21.51 -14.48
N VAL A 179 -5.43 -20.95 -15.13
CA VAL A 179 -6.06 -21.58 -16.31
C VAL A 179 -5.07 -21.81 -17.44
N GLU A 180 -4.13 -20.88 -17.66
CA GLU A 180 -3.11 -20.96 -18.70
C GLU A 180 -2.15 -22.12 -18.46
N THR A 181 -1.63 -22.26 -17.24
CA THR A 181 -0.80 -23.38 -16.80
C THR A 181 -1.51 -24.72 -16.95
N ILE A 182 -2.80 -24.76 -16.58
CA ILE A 182 -3.61 -25.97 -16.69
C ILE A 182 -3.83 -26.33 -18.15
N LYS A 183 -4.05 -25.33 -19.01
CA LYS A 183 -4.24 -25.53 -20.45
C LYS A 183 -2.96 -26.05 -21.14
N SER A 184 -1.78 -25.61 -20.71
CA SER A 184 -0.51 -26.04 -21.28
C SER A 184 -0.07 -27.41 -20.77
N GLU A 185 -0.15 -27.65 -19.46
CA GLU A 185 0.38 -28.86 -18.82
C GLU A 185 -0.65 -30.00 -18.80
N VAL A 186 -1.95 -29.69 -18.63
CA VAL A 186 -3.01 -30.68 -18.39
C VAL A 186 -4.35 -30.25 -19.00
N PRO A 187 -4.45 -30.08 -20.33
CA PRO A 187 -5.67 -29.57 -20.96
C PRO A 187 -6.93 -30.39 -20.62
N GLY A 188 -6.77 -31.71 -20.42
CA GLY A 188 -7.86 -32.61 -20.05
C GLY A 188 -8.53 -32.30 -18.70
N MET A 189 -7.85 -31.57 -17.81
CA MET A 189 -8.39 -31.15 -16.52
C MET A 189 -9.49 -30.09 -16.68
N LEU A 190 -9.44 -29.27 -17.73
CA LEU A 190 -10.43 -28.23 -18.00
C LEU A 190 -11.85 -28.78 -18.17
N ARG A 191 -11.97 -30.01 -18.69
CA ARG A 191 -13.27 -30.70 -18.83
C ARG A 191 -13.98 -30.88 -17.49
N TRP A 192 -13.24 -31.10 -16.41
CA TRP A 192 -13.80 -31.33 -15.07
C TRP A 192 -13.99 -30.04 -14.28
N LEU A 193 -13.46 -28.92 -14.78
CA LEU A 193 -13.59 -27.58 -14.20
C LEU A 193 -14.70 -26.76 -14.86
N TYR A 194 -14.87 -26.89 -16.18
CA TYR A 194 -15.76 -26.05 -16.98
C TYR A 194 -16.66 -26.82 -17.96
N GLY A 195 -16.59 -28.15 -17.99
CA GLY A 195 -17.42 -28.97 -18.88
C GLY A 195 -18.79 -29.29 -18.30
N GLU A 196 -19.66 -29.91 -19.10
CA GLU A 196 -21.03 -30.30 -18.71
C GLU A 196 -21.09 -31.28 -17.53
N LYS A 197 -20.03 -32.06 -17.32
CA LYS A 197 -19.84 -32.95 -16.16
C LYS A 197 -18.82 -32.37 -15.17
N ALA A 198 -18.77 -31.05 -15.01
CA ALA A 198 -17.85 -30.41 -14.09
C ALA A 198 -18.09 -30.90 -12.66
N VAL A 199 -17.02 -31.34 -12.03
CA VAL A 199 -17.01 -31.81 -10.63
C VAL A 199 -16.67 -30.66 -9.68
N PHE A 200 -16.13 -29.57 -10.23
CA PHE A 200 -15.72 -28.38 -9.52
C PHE A 200 -16.41 -27.15 -10.12
N ASN A 201 -16.70 -26.15 -9.28
CA ASN A 201 -17.26 -24.87 -9.69
C ASN A 201 -16.17 -23.95 -10.26
N GLY A 202 -15.53 -24.37 -11.36
CA GLY A 202 -14.42 -23.66 -12.00
C GLY A 202 -13.13 -23.62 -11.16
N LEU A 203 -12.18 -22.78 -11.58
CA LEU A 203 -10.87 -22.67 -10.93
C LEU A 203 -10.96 -22.18 -9.48
N LYS A 204 -11.90 -21.27 -9.18
CA LYS A 204 -12.11 -20.75 -7.82
C LYS A 204 -12.60 -21.84 -6.87
N GLY A 205 -13.56 -22.66 -7.31
CA GLY A 205 -14.04 -23.81 -6.55
C GLY A 205 -12.95 -24.85 -6.31
N LEU A 206 -12.14 -25.12 -7.33
CA LEU A 206 -11.00 -26.03 -7.24
C LEU A 206 -9.96 -25.55 -6.21
N GLN A 207 -9.54 -24.29 -6.28
CA GLN A 207 -8.56 -23.72 -5.34
C GLN A 207 -9.08 -23.74 -3.89
N GLN A 208 -10.38 -23.46 -3.70
CA GLN A 208 -11.00 -23.49 -2.38
C GLN A 208 -11.06 -24.92 -1.83
N GLU A 209 -11.50 -25.91 -2.63
CA GLU A 209 -11.53 -27.31 -2.21
C GLU A 209 -10.12 -27.85 -1.93
N TYR A 210 -9.15 -27.50 -2.76
CA TYR A 210 -7.74 -27.89 -2.57
C TYR A 210 -7.16 -27.30 -1.29
N ARG A 211 -7.44 -26.03 -0.99
CA ARG A 211 -7.03 -25.39 0.27
C ARG A 211 -7.67 -26.07 1.48
N ARG A 212 -8.98 -26.34 1.44
CA ARG A 212 -9.67 -27.08 2.52
C ARG A 212 -9.11 -28.48 2.71
N GLN A 213 -8.72 -29.15 1.63
CA GLN A 213 -8.12 -30.47 1.72
C GLN A 213 -6.73 -30.42 2.36
N MET A 214 -5.90 -29.45 2.00
CA MET A 214 -4.61 -29.19 2.65
C MET A 214 -4.77 -28.86 4.14
N GLU A 215 -5.76 -28.02 4.50
CA GLU A 215 -6.09 -27.70 5.89
C GLU A 215 -6.54 -28.95 6.67
N ARG A 216 -7.36 -29.83 6.06
CA ARG A 216 -7.77 -31.10 6.68
C ARG A 216 -6.60 -32.06 6.91
N TYR A 217 -5.64 -32.12 5.99
CA TYR A 217 -4.41 -32.90 6.20
C TYR A 217 -3.55 -32.26 7.31
N SER A 218 -3.43 -30.93 7.33
CA SER A 218 -2.70 -30.22 8.40
C SER A 218 -3.34 -30.33 9.78
N SER A 219 -4.66 -30.58 9.89
CA SER A 219 -5.36 -30.81 11.15
C SER A 219 -5.46 -32.30 11.54
N ALA A 220 -5.29 -33.22 10.59
CA ALA A 220 -5.30 -34.66 10.87
C ALA A 220 -3.99 -35.12 11.56
N ASP A 221 -2.88 -34.43 11.29
CA ASP A 221 -1.60 -34.66 11.98
C ASP A 221 -1.64 -34.34 13.49
N ASP A 222 -2.70 -33.69 13.98
CA ASP A 222 -2.90 -33.31 15.39
C ASP A 222 -3.72 -34.34 16.18
N TYR A 223 -4.44 -35.26 15.51
CA TYR A 223 -5.32 -36.24 16.17
C TYR A 223 -4.65 -37.61 16.41
N ASP A 224 -3.60 -37.96 15.65
CA ASP A 224 -2.85 -39.22 15.86
C ASP A 224 -1.90 -39.16 17.07
N GLN A 225 -1.78 -38.01 17.77
CA GLN A 225 -1.04 -37.90 19.04
C GLN A 225 -1.89 -38.15 20.31
N VAL A 226 -3.20 -38.33 20.20
CA VAL A 226 -4.09 -38.39 21.39
C VAL A 226 -4.48 -39.83 21.79
N GLU A 227 -4.19 -40.85 20.98
CA GLU A 227 -4.59 -42.24 21.26
C GLU A 227 -3.45 -43.17 21.77
N MET A 228 -2.40 -42.60 22.37
CA MET A 228 -1.43 -43.35 23.19
C MET A 228 -1.09 -42.60 24.49
N GLN A 229 -2.09 -42.43 25.35
CA GLN A 229 -1.90 -42.27 26.79
C GLN A 229 -2.80 -43.24 27.55
#